data_AF-A0A191TM80-F1
#
_entry.id   AF-A0A191TM80-F1
#
_cell.length_a   1.000
_cell.length_b   1.000
_cell.length_c   1.000
_cell.angle_alpha   90.00
_cell.angle_beta   90.00
_cell.angle_gamma   90.00
#
_symmetry.space_group_name_H-M   'P 1'
#
loop_
_entity.id
_entity.type
_entity.pdbx_description
1 polymer ?
#
loop_
_entity_poly.entity_id
_entity_poly.type
_entity_poly.pdbx_seq_one_letter_code
_entity_poly.pdbx_strand_id
1 'polypeptide(L)'
;MAIDQKHLSQEYTPLFLSVQQKNVEMWFSNEAKQWLVVLEKIKQENIILKNRLADAIKQDVSKDFIEYAEYFQQRFIEKDQIVDLLRHDINMMLSAGSHLHKSSDKSQLKKFASQMTDDIEKSRLEFEQLKISFNTYLSKP
;
A
#
# COMPACT_ATOMS: atom_id res chain seq x y z
N MET A 1 -5.63 -53.01 37.93
CA MET A 1 -4.87 -51.76 38.16
C MET A 1 -3.69 -51.79 37.19
N ALA A 2 -3.77 -51.05 36.08
CA ALA A 2 -2.68 -50.87 35.12
C ALA A 2 -2.71 -49.40 34.69
N ILE A 3 -1.57 -48.74 34.84
CA ILE A 3 -1.41 -47.28 34.83
C ILE A 3 -1.45 -46.77 33.39
N ASP A 4 -2.29 -45.76 33.21
CA ASP A 4 -2.43 -44.92 32.03
C ASP A 4 -1.13 -44.15 31.75
N GLN A 5 -0.61 -44.28 30.53
CA GLN A 5 0.41 -43.37 29.99
C GLN A 5 -0.06 -42.79 28.65
N LYS A 6 -1.31 -42.33 28.58
CA LYS A 6 -1.69 -41.21 27.71
C LYS A 6 -1.13 -39.91 28.29
N HIS A 7 0.18 -39.69 28.23
CA HIS A 7 0.75 -38.34 28.34
C HIS A 7 2.21 -38.39 27.89
N LEU A 8 2.45 -38.18 26.59
CA LEU A 8 3.72 -37.68 26.04
C LEU A 8 3.50 -37.36 24.54
N SER A 9 2.55 -36.50 24.25
CA SER A 9 2.49 -35.76 22.98
C SER A 9 2.60 -34.27 23.30
N GLN A 10 3.75 -33.87 23.87
CA GLN A 10 4.16 -32.47 23.78
C GLN A 10 4.63 -32.25 22.35
N GLU A 11 3.92 -31.37 21.65
CA GLU A 11 4.20 -30.92 20.29
C GLU A 11 5.62 -30.31 20.22
N TYR A 12 6.61 -31.13 19.87
CA TYR A 12 7.92 -30.63 19.50
C TYR A 12 7.85 -30.13 18.05
N THR A 13 7.51 -28.86 17.88
CA THR A 13 7.76 -28.16 16.61
C THR A 13 9.28 -27.96 16.50
N PRO A 14 9.96 -28.52 15.49
CA PRO A 14 11.42 -28.40 15.37
C PRO A 14 11.85 -26.94 15.26
N LEU A 15 12.87 -26.54 16.04
CA LEU A 15 13.45 -25.19 16.05
C LEU A 15 13.81 -24.70 14.62
N PHE A 16 14.18 -25.62 13.72
CA PHE A 16 14.48 -25.35 12.32
C PHE A 16 13.30 -24.78 11.51
N LEU A 17 12.06 -25.17 11.81
CA LEU A 17 10.86 -24.63 11.17
C LEU A 17 10.59 -23.19 11.62
N SER A 18 10.81 -22.89 12.90
CA SER A 18 10.64 -21.54 13.47
C SER A 18 11.63 -20.51 12.89
N VAL A 19 12.86 -20.94 12.58
CA VAL A 19 13.89 -20.07 11.97
C VAL A 19 13.55 -19.72 10.52
N GLN A 20 13.04 -20.67 9.73
CA GLN A 20 12.58 -20.36 8.36
C GLN A 20 11.28 -19.53 8.31
N GLN A 21 10.39 -19.67 9.29
CA GLN A 21 9.17 -18.85 9.40
C GLN A 21 9.49 -17.39 9.76
N LYS A 22 10.36 -17.18 10.76
CA LYS A 22 10.85 -15.84 11.15
C LYS A 22 11.43 -15.06 9.98
N ASN A 23 12.13 -15.71 9.05
CA ASN A 23 12.76 -15.04 7.91
C ASN A 23 11.75 -14.47 6.90
N VAL A 24 10.63 -15.17 6.66
CA VAL A 24 9.61 -14.74 5.68
C VAL A 24 8.75 -13.62 6.26
N GLU A 25 8.38 -13.72 7.54
CA GLU A 25 7.60 -12.70 8.24
C GLU A 25 8.38 -11.40 8.39
N MET A 26 9.67 -11.50 8.74
CA MET A 26 10.56 -10.35 8.81
C MET A 26 10.73 -9.68 7.44
N TRP A 27 10.91 -10.47 6.38
CA TRP A 27 10.96 -9.94 5.01
C TRP A 27 9.67 -9.22 4.65
N PHE A 28 8.50 -9.84 4.84
CA PHE A 28 7.21 -9.24 4.51
C PHE A 28 6.93 -7.97 5.32
N SER A 29 7.26 -7.97 6.62
CA SER A 29 7.09 -6.77 7.46
C SER A 29 7.96 -5.61 6.99
N ASN A 30 9.20 -5.89 6.56
CA ASN A 30 10.08 -4.87 6.01
C ASN A 30 9.56 -4.33 4.69
N GLU A 31 9.09 -5.22 3.80
CA GLU A 31 8.53 -4.86 2.52
C GLU A 31 7.27 -3.99 2.67
N ALA A 32 6.34 -4.40 3.55
CA ALA A 32 5.14 -3.63 3.88
C ALA A 32 5.45 -2.24 4.42
N LYS A 33 6.54 -2.06 5.20
CA LYS A 33 6.97 -0.73 5.65
C LYS A 33 7.44 0.13 4.47
N GLN A 34 8.19 -0.43 3.52
CA GLN A 34 8.64 0.30 2.34
C GLN A 34 7.45 0.74 1.47
N TRP A 35 6.48 -0.15 1.28
CA TRP A 35 5.22 0.15 0.61
C TRP A 35 4.46 1.30 1.27
N LEU A 36 4.32 1.28 2.60
CA LEU A 36 3.68 2.37 3.34
C LEU A 36 4.43 3.70 3.17
N VAL A 37 5.76 3.69 3.11
CA VAL A 37 6.57 4.89 2.82
C VAL A 37 6.30 5.43 1.42
N VAL A 38 6.20 4.56 0.41
CA VAL A 38 5.86 4.97 -0.97
C VAL A 38 4.47 5.59 -1.03
N LEU A 39 3.48 4.95 -0.41
CA LEU A 39 2.11 5.45 -0.36
C LEU A 39 2.00 6.80 0.39
N GLU A 40 2.73 6.96 1.49
CA GLU A 40 2.79 8.23 2.21
C GLU A 40 3.40 9.34 1.34
N LYS A 41 4.48 9.04 0.61
CA LYS A 41 5.08 9.98 -0.33
C LYS A 41 4.08 10.42 -1.41
N ILE A 42 3.35 9.48 -2.02
CA ILE A 42 2.30 9.79 -3.01
C ILE A 42 1.24 10.70 -2.38
N LYS A 43 0.78 10.39 -1.17
CA LYS A 43 -0.22 11.19 -0.45
C LYS A 43 0.24 12.62 -0.21
N GLN A 44 1.46 12.81 0.27
CA GLN A 44 2.02 14.13 0.54
C GLN A 44 2.18 14.96 -0.73
N GLU A 45 2.72 14.36 -1.79
CA GLU A 45 2.84 15.03 -3.08
C GLU A 45 1.46 15.38 -3.66
N ASN A 46 0.46 14.50 -3.53
CA ASN A 46 -0.90 14.75 -3.99
C ASN A 46 -1.54 15.94 -3.27
N ILE A 47 -1.29 16.09 -1.96
CA ILE A 47 -1.72 17.26 -1.18
C ILE A 47 -1.09 18.54 -1.74
N ILE A 48 0.21 18.53 -2.03
CA ILE A 48 0.91 19.69 -2.62
C ILE A 48 0.30 20.07 -3.98
N LEU A 49 0.01 19.09 -4.84
CA LEU A 49 -0.59 19.35 -6.14
C LEU A 49 -2.02 19.91 -6.03
N LYS A 50 -2.84 19.38 -5.12
CA LYS A 50 -4.18 19.93 -4.83
C LYS A 50 -4.13 21.37 -4.33
N ASN A 51 -3.18 21.70 -3.47
CA ASN A 51 -3.00 23.08 -3.00
C ASN A 51 -2.61 24.01 -4.15
N ARG A 52 -1.69 23.58 -5.03
CA ARG A 52 -1.32 24.34 -6.23
C ARG A 52 -2.49 24.53 -7.18
N LEU A 53 -3.33 23.51 -7.35
CA LEU A 53 -4.55 23.61 -8.15
C LEU A 53 -5.51 24.65 -7.54
N ALA A 54 -5.72 24.60 -6.22
CA ALA A 54 -6.56 25.57 -5.52
C ALA A 54 -6.04 27.00 -5.67
N ASP A 55 -4.72 27.20 -5.66
CA ASP A 55 -4.13 28.53 -5.87
C ASP A 55 -4.25 28.99 -7.33
N ALA A 56 -4.13 28.09 -8.31
CA ALA A 56 -4.33 28.42 -9.73
C ALA A 56 -5.79 28.82 -10.03
N ILE A 57 -6.78 28.13 -9.42
CA ILE A 57 -8.22 28.49 -9.54
C ILE A 57 -8.50 29.91 -9.03
N LYS A 58 -7.74 30.41 -8.04
CA LYS A 58 -7.91 31.80 -7.56
C LYS A 58 -7.41 32.84 -8.57
N GLN A 59 -6.56 32.44 -9.52
CA GLN A 59 -5.91 33.33 -10.48
C GLN A 59 -6.63 33.34 -11.83
N ASP A 60 -7.17 32.19 -12.25
CA ASP A 60 -7.91 32.05 -13.50
C ASP A 60 -9.23 31.30 -13.29
N VAL A 61 -10.32 31.89 -13.76
CA VAL A 61 -11.69 31.34 -13.71
C VAL A 61 -12.30 31.23 -15.11
N SER A 62 -11.47 31.22 -16.14
CA SER A 62 -11.91 30.92 -17.50
C SER A 62 -12.56 29.54 -17.56
N LYS A 63 -13.54 29.39 -18.44
CA LYS A 63 -14.29 28.14 -18.57
C LYS A 63 -13.36 26.96 -18.90
N ASP A 64 -12.42 27.17 -19.81
CA ASP A 64 -11.44 26.15 -20.22
C ASP A 64 -10.55 25.74 -19.04
N PHE A 65 -10.16 26.69 -18.19
CA PHE A 65 -9.41 26.40 -16.97
C PHE A 65 -10.25 25.63 -15.94
N ILE A 66 -11.54 25.96 -15.78
CA ILE A 66 -12.43 25.26 -14.84
C ILE A 66 -12.59 23.79 -15.23
N GLU A 67 -12.89 23.49 -16.50
CA GLU A 67 -13.03 22.11 -16.97
C GLU A 67 -11.77 21.28 -16.69
N TYR A 68 -10.61 21.93 -16.85
CA TYR A 68 -9.33 21.31 -16.56
C TYR A 68 -9.05 21.12 -15.07
N ALA A 69 -9.42 22.10 -14.27
CA ALA A 69 -9.30 22.05 -12.82
C ALA A 69 -10.16 20.91 -12.25
N GLU A 70 -11.39 20.76 -12.75
CA GLU A 70 -12.29 19.65 -12.40
C GLU A 70 -11.68 18.29 -12.76
N TYR A 71 -11.13 18.17 -13.98
CA TYR A 71 -10.45 16.95 -14.41
C TYR A 71 -9.37 16.53 -13.41
N PHE A 72 -8.51 17.45 -13.00
CA PHE A 72 -7.45 17.10 -12.06
C PHE A 72 -7.90 16.92 -10.63
N GLN A 73 -8.85 17.71 -10.17
CA GLN A 73 -9.43 17.54 -8.85
C GLN A 73 -9.99 16.12 -8.71
N GLN A 74 -10.72 15.64 -9.73
CA GLN A 74 -11.24 14.28 -9.77
C GLN A 74 -10.11 13.24 -9.72
N ARG A 75 -9.05 13.40 -10.53
CA ARG A 75 -7.89 12.48 -10.52
C ARG A 75 -7.14 12.46 -9.19
N PHE A 76 -7.00 13.61 -8.52
CA PHE A 76 -6.37 13.68 -7.21
C PHE A 76 -7.21 12.99 -6.14
N ILE A 77 -8.54 13.12 -6.18
CA ILE A 77 -9.47 12.41 -5.28
C ILE A 77 -9.38 10.89 -5.51
N GLU A 78 -9.42 10.45 -6.76
CA GLU A 78 -9.26 9.03 -7.12
C GLU A 78 -7.94 8.47 -6.58
N LYS A 79 -6.85 9.25 -6.68
CA LYS A 79 -5.55 8.83 -6.20
C LYS A 79 -5.50 8.71 -4.68
N ASP A 80 -6.12 9.63 -3.94
CA ASP A 80 -6.24 9.51 -2.48
C ASP A 80 -7.00 8.23 -2.08
N GLN A 81 -8.10 7.93 -2.76
CA GLN A 81 -8.89 6.72 -2.51
C GLN A 81 -8.07 5.45 -2.75
N ILE A 82 -7.34 5.37 -3.86
CA ILE A 82 -6.46 4.22 -4.15
C ILE A 82 -5.38 4.08 -3.08
N VAL A 83 -4.73 5.18 -2.68
CA VAL A 83 -3.70 5.16 -1.64
C VAL A 83 -4.25 4.68 -0.31
N ASP A 84 -5.43 5.16 0.09
CA ASP A 84 -6.06 4.77 1.35
C ASP A 84 -6.51 3.29 1.32
N LEU A 85 -6.99 2.78 0.18
CA LEU A 85 -7.32 1.36 -0.02
C LEU A 85 -6.08 0.47 0.08
N LEU A 86 -5.01 0.77 -0.66
CA LEU A 86 -3.76 0.00 -0.60
C LEU A 86 -3.16 0.00 0.81
N ARG A 87 -3.19 1.16 1.49
CA ARG A 87 -2.77 1.27 2.89
C ARG A 87 -3.65 0.43 3.82
N HIS A 88 -4.97 0.41 3.60
CA HIS A 88 -5.87 -0.45 4.37
C HIS A 88 -5.51 -1.92 4.19
N ASP A 89 -5.33 -2.40 2.95
CA ASP A 89 -5.00 -3.80 2.65
C ASP A 89 -3.67 -4.23 3.28
N ILE A 90 -2.64 -3.37 3.22
CA ILE A 90 -1.35 -3.62 3.88
C ILE A 90 -1.53 -3.74 5.40
N ASN A 91 -2.30 -2.84 6.02
CA ASN A 91 -2.52 -2.88 7.47
C ASN A 91 -3.38 -4.08 7.90
N MET A 92 -4.36 -4.45 7.09
CA MET A 92 -5.15 -5.67 7.30
C MET A 92 -4.24 -6.90 7.26
N MET A 93 -3.28 -6.97 6.34
CA MET A 93 -2.36 -8.10 6.27
C MET A 93 -1.29 -8.09 7.35
N LEU A 94 -0.78 -6.92 7.76
CA LEU A 94 0.14 -6.80 8.90
C LEU A 94 -0.54 -7.22 10.22
N SER A 95 -1.80 -6.82 10.42
CA SER A 95 -2.58 -7.21 11.60
C SER A 95 -3.00 -8.68 11.54
N ALA A 96 -3.44 -9.19 10.38
CA ALA A 96 -3.75 -10.61 10.18
C ALA A 96 -2.52 -11.50 10.30
N GLY A 97 -1.33 -11.03 9.91
CA GLY A 97 -0.06 -11.73 10.09
C GLY A 97 0.23 -12.11 11.55
N SER A 98 -0.29 -11.33 12.51
CA SER A 98 -0.20 -11.67 13.94
C SER A 98 -1.12 -12.83 14.37
N HIS A 99 -2.16 -13.13 13.59
CA HIS A 99 -3.13 -14.21 13.84
C HIS A 99 -2.95 -15.45 12.92
N LEU A 100 -2.33 -15.27 11.74
CA LEU A 100 -2.06 -16.30 10.73
C LEU A 100 -0.95 -17.30 11.12
N HIS A 101 -0.36 -17.09 12.30
CA HIS A 101 0.72 -17.87 12.92
C HIS A 101 0.42 -19.37 13.10
N LYS A 102 -0.84 -19.80 12.90
CA LYS A 102 -1.30 -21.18 13.12
C LYS A 102 -1.69 -21.97 11.87
N SER A 103 -1.80 -21.35 10.68
CA SER A 103 -2.30 -22.08 9.50
C SER A 103 -1.90 -21.54 8.11
N SER A 104 -1.14 -20.44 7.98
CA SER A 104 -0.96 -19.82 6.67
C SER A 104 -0.04 -20.59 5.73
N ASP A 105 -0.58 -20.96 4.57
CA ASP A 105 0.19 -21.40 3.41
C ASP A 105 1.11 -20.26 2.94
N LYS A 106 2.43 -20.47 3.01
CA LYS A 106 3.46 -19.51 2.57
C LYS A 106 3.26 -19.06 1.11
N SER A 107 2.56 -19.87 0.31
CA SER A 107 2.23 -19.53 -1.07
C SER A 107 1.29 -18.31 -1.17
N GLN A 108 0.35 -18.17 -0.23
CA GLN A 108 -0.61 -17.06 -0.22
C GLN A 108 0.05 -15.74 0.14
N LEU A 109 0.95 -15.75 1.14
CA LEU A 109 1.70 -14.55 1.54
C LEU A 109 2.60 -14.05 0.40
N LYS A 110 3.26 -14.96 -0.33
CA LYS A 110 4.07 -14.60 -1.49
C LYS A 110 3.22 -14.03 -2.63
N LYS A 111 2.06 -14.62 -2.92
CA LYS A 111 1.13 -14.10 -3.94
C LYS A 111 0.63 -12.72 -3.58
N PHE A 112 0.19 -12.52 -2.34
CA PHE A 112 -0.23 -11.21 -1.84
C PHE A 112 0.90 -10.19 -1.97
N ALA A 113 2.12 -10.56 -1.54
CA ALA A 113 3.25 -9.65 -1.62
C ALA A 113 3.58 -9.23 -3.06
N SER A 114 3.58 -10.19 -4.00
CA SER A 114 3.76 -9.89 -5.43
C SER A 114 2.68 -8.94 -5.96
N GLN A 115 1.40 -9.22 -5.63
CA GLN A 115 0.27 -8.40 -6.05
C GLN A 115 0.41 -6.96 -5.52
N MET A 116 0.76 -6.80 -4.24
CA MET A 116 0.95 -5.47 -3.64
C MET A 116 2.12 -4.72 -4.27
N THR A 117 3.24 -5.39 -4.56
CA THR A 117 4.34 -4.77 -5.28
C THR A 117 3.87 -4.20 -6.63
N ASP A 118 3.13 -5.00 -7.40
CA ASP A 118 2.61 -4.58 -8.71
C ASP A 118 1.61 -3.42 -8.59
N ASP A 119 0.69 -3.49 -7.64
CA ASP A 119 -0.36 -2.48 -7.44
C ASP A 119 0.23 -1.14 -6.98
N ILE A 120 1.22 -1.17 -6.09
CA ILE A 120 1.91 0.03 -5.61
C ILE A 120 2.75 0.65 -6.71
N GLU A 121 3.49 -0.16 -7.45
CA GLU A 121 4.32 0.32 -8.55
C GLU A 121 3.46 0.94 -9.66
N LYS A 122 2.35 0.30 -10.01
CA LYS A 122 1.36 0.86 -10.92
C LYS A 122 0.83 2.20 -10.40
N SER A 123 0.40 2.25 -9.13
CA SER A 123 -0.13 3.49 -8.53
C SER A 123 0.90 4.62 -8.54
N ARG A 124 2.18 4.31 -8.29
CA ARG A 124 3.31 5.23 -8.36
C ARG A 124 3.50 5.77 -9.77
N LEU A 125 3.54 4.91 -10.78
CA LEU A 125 3.73 5.31 -12.18
C LEU A 125 2.57 6.18 -12.68
N GLU A 126 1.33 5.81 -12.36
CA GLU A 126 0.16 6.63 -12.67
C GLU A 126 0.22 8.00 -12.02
N PHE A 127 0.67 8.08 -10.75
CA PHE A 127 0.82 9.35 -10.06
C PHE A 127 1.91 10.23 -10.67
N GLU A 128 3.04 9.65 -11.07
CA GLU A 128 4.09 10.39 -11.78
C GLU A 128 3.58 10.98 -13.12
N GLN A 129 2.81 10.19 -13.88
CA GLN A 129 2.19 10.67 -15.12
C GLN A 129 1.18 11.80 -14.86
N LEU A 130 0.37 11.67 -13.80
CA LEU A 130 -0.58 12.70 -13.37
C LEU A 130 0.16 14.00 -13.02
N LYS A 131 1.23 13.90 -12.23
CA LYS A 131 2.08 15.03 -11.83
C LYS A 131 2.72 15.72 -13.04
N ILE A 132 3.25 14.96 -13.99
CA ILE A 132 3.82 15.51 -15.23
C ILE A 132 2.75 16.27 -16.00
N SER A 133 1.60 15.63 -16.25
CA SER A 133 0.48 16.23 -16.99
C SER A 133 0.02 17.54 -16.32
N PHE A 134 -0.06 17.54 -14.98
CA PHE A 134 -0.43 18.72 -14.20
C PHE A 134 0.56 19.87 -14.36
N ASN A 135 1.84 19.58 -14.17
CA ASN A 135 2.88 20.59 -14.29
C ASN A 135 3.01 21.13 -15.72
N THR A 136 2.92 20.27 -16.73
CA THR A 136 2.98 20.69 -18.13
C THR A 136 1.88 21.68 -18.47
N TYR A 137 0.66 21.47 -17.97
CA TYR A 137 -0.41 22.43 -18.24
C TYR A 137 -0.25 23.74 -17.50
N LEU A 138 0.12 23.71 -16.21
CA LEU A 138 0.34 24.96 -15.47
C LEU A 138 1.53 25.76 -16.00
N SER A 139 2.43 25.14 -16.78
CA SER A 139 3.52 25.83 -17.46
C SER A 139 3.15 26.41 -18.83
N LYS A 140 1.93 26.17 -19.33
CA LYS A 140 1.48 26.77 -20.58
C LYS A 140 1.27 28.28 -20.36
N PRO A 141 1.81 29.13 -21.25
CA PRO A 141 1.68 30.58 -21.17
C PRO A 141 0.27 31.07 -21.47
#